data_AF-A0A1E3S524-F1
#
_entry.id   AF-A0A1E3S524-F1
#
_cell.length_a   1.000
_cell.length_b   1.000
_cell.length_c   1.000
_cell.angle_alpha   90.00
_cell.angle_beta   90.00
_cell.angle_gamma   90.00
#
_symmetry.space_group_name_H-M   'P 1'
#
loop_
_entity.id
_entity.type
_entity.pdbx_description
1 polymer ?
#
loop_
_entity_poly.entity_id
_entity_poly.type
_entity_poly.pdbx_seq_one_letter_code
_entity_poly.pdbx_strand_id
1 'polypeptide(L)' 'MAAGAGVRVCARAWPRYVRINAALPQTATNKILKRELIQEGITGGDGVLWERAERGRSYAERG' A
#
# COMPACT_ATOMS: atom_id res chain seq x y z
N MET A 1 -0.85 25.89 -22.47
CA MET A 1 -0.77 24.62 -23.23
C MET A 1 0.47 23.88 -22.73
N ALA A 2 0.28 22.67 -22.20
CA ALA A 2 1.28 21.69 -21.71
C ALA A 2 2.32 22.12 -20.64
N ALA A 3 1.99 21.82 -19.37
CA ALA A 3 2.97 21.63 -18.30
C ALA A 3 3.67 20.27 -18.48
N GLY A 4 4.99 20.23 -18.36
CA GLY A 4 5.75 18.98 -18.56
C GLY A 4 7.15 19.03 -17.96
N ALA A 5 7.25 19.31 -16.66
CA ALA A 5 8.49 19.08 -15.93
C ALA A 5 8.19 18.50 -14.55
N GLY A 6 8.67 17.28 -14.30
CA GLY A 6 8.80 16.77 -12.94
C GLY A 6 8.52 15.29 -12.72
N VAL A 7 9.16 14.39 -13.48
CA VAL A 7 9.38 13.04 -12.94
C VAL A 7 10.74 13.01 -12.27
N ARG A 8 10.75 13.02 -10.93
CA ARG A 8 11.90 12.61 -10.13
C ARG A 8 11.44 11.52 -9.19
N VAL A 9 11.60 10.27 -9.62
CA VAL A 9 11.51 9.12 -8.74
C VAL A 9 12.89 8.94 -8.10
N CYS A 10 12.98 8.78 -6.78
CA CYS A 10 14.21 8.24 -6.20
C CYS A 10 13.93 7.32 -5.01
N ALA A 11 14.48 6.10 -5.16
CA ALA A 11 14.67 4.93 -4.27
C ALA A 11 13.51 4.32 -3.45
N ARG A 12 12.47 5.04 -3.02
CA ARG A 12 11.47 4.48 -2.08
C ARG A 12 10.09 5.06 -2.33
N ALA A 13 9.52 4.74 -3.49
CA ALA A 13 8.20 5.20 -3.89
C ALA A 13 7.20 4.90 -2.76
N TRP A 14 6.57 5.95 -2.23
CA TRP A 14 5.60 5.81 -1.16
C TRP A 14 4.43 4.98 -1.70
N PRO A 15 4.08 3.84 -1.07
CA PRO A 15 3.03 2.98 -1.58
C PRO A 15 1.71 3.75 -1.71
N ARG A 16 0.92 3.41 -2.73
CA ARG A 16 -0.43 4.00 -2.89
C ARG A 16 -1.43 3.38 -1.90
N TYR A 17 -1.22 2.13 -1.55
CA TYR A 17 -2.08 1.35 -0.66
C TYR A 17 -1.25 0.74 0.45
N VAL A 18 -1.73 0.87 1.69
CA VAL A 18 -1.13 0.27 2.88
C VAL A 18 -2.24 -0.48 3.61
N ARG A 19 -1.97 -1.73 3.99
CA ARG A 19 -2.90 -2.52 4.79
C ARG A 19 -2.38 -2.63 6.21
N ILE A 20 -3.23 -2.30 7.18
CA ILE A 20 -2.94 -2.39 8.61
C ILE A 20 -3.77 -3.53 9.20
N ASN A 21 -3.11 -4.60 9.65
CA ASN A 21 -3.76 -5.73 10.31
C ASN A 21 -3.46 -5.69 11.82
N ALA A 22 -4.47 -5.96 12.65
CA ALA A 22 -4.32 -6.01 14.11
C ALA A 22 -3.47 -7.20 14.59
N ALA A 23 -3.49 -8.30 13.83
CA ALA A 23 -2.66 -9.47 14.06
C ALA A 23 -2.08 -9.94 12.72
N LEU A 24 -0.80 -10.30 12.74
CA LEU A 24 -0.16 -10.99 11.63
C LEU A 24 0.10 -12.45 12.06
N PRO A 25 -0.11 -13.42 11.17
CA PRO A 25 0.22 -14.81 11.48
C PRO A 25 1.72 -14.92 11.75
N GLN A 26 2.09 -15.43 12.93
CA GLN A 26 3.49 -15.59 13.39
C GLN A 26 4.27 -16.65 12.61
N THR A 27 3.64 -17.39 11.72
CA THR A 27 4.24 -18.52 11.01
C THR A 27 5.19 -18.06 9.90
N ALA A 28 6.49 -18.18 10.19
CA ALA A 28 7.62 -18.46 9.31
C ALA A 28 7.67 -17.75 7.93
N THR A 29 8.52 -16.72 7.85
CA THR A 29 8.97 -15.99 6.65
C THR A 29 7.88 -15.18 5.93
N ASN A 30 8.06 -13.86 5.97
CA ASN A 30 7.29 -12.84 5.25
C ASN A 30 7.00 -13.11 3.74
N LYS A 31 7.68 -14.08 3.12
CA LYS A 31 7.50 -14.42 1.69
C LYS A 31 6.18 -15.13 1.39
N ILE A 32 5.72 -16.04 2.26
CA ILE A 32 4.44 -16.73 2.03
C ILE A 32 3.30 -15.73 2.21
N LEU A 33 3.35 -14.93 3.27
CA LEU A 33 2.38 -13.87 3.53
C LEU A 33 2.26 -12.88 2.36
N LYS A 34 3.36 -12.47 1.72
CA LYS A 34 3.30 -11.58 0.55
C LYS A 34 2.58 -12.20 -0.64
N ARG A 35 2.69 -13.52 -0.87
CA ARG A 35 1.99 -14.20 -1.98
C ARG A 35 0.49 -14.29 -1.72
N GLU A 36 0.10 -14.61 -0.49
CA GLU A 36 -1.31 -14.63 -0.09
C GLU A 36 -1.91 -13.22 -0.18
N LEU A 37 -1.22 -12.20 0.34
CA LEU A 37 -1.65 -10.80 0.24
C LEU A 37 -1.77 -10.30 -1.21
N ILE A 38 -0.91 -10.76 -2.13
CA ILE A 38 -1.04 -10.44 -3.55
C ILE A 38 -2.27 -11.13 -4.18
N GLN A 39 -2.57 -12.38 -3.77
CA GLN A 39 -3.76 -13.09 -4.23
C GLN A 39 -5.05 -12.46 -3.69
N GLU A 40 -5.06 -11.98 -2.45
CA GLU A 40 -6.19 -11.25 -1.85
C GLU A 40 -6.42 -9.86 -2.50
N GLY A 41 -5.40 -9.30 -3.14
CA GLY A 41 -5.48 -8.03 -3.86
C GLY A 41 -5.54 -6.80 -2.95
N ILE A 42 -6.04 -5.68 -3.50
CA ILE A 42 -6.16 -4.39 -2.78
C ILE A 42 -7.47 -4.39 -1.97
N THR A 43 -7.56 -5.32 -1.03
CA THR A 43 -8.71 -5.49 -0.13
C THR A 43 -8.25 -5.30 1.32
N GLY A 44 -9.12 -4.77 2.18
CA GLY A 44 -8.84 -4.67 3.62
C GLY A 44 -8.69 -6.04 4.27
N GLY A 45 -9.36 -7.07 3.73
CA GLY A 45 -9.47 -8.39 4.36
C GLY A 45 -9.88 -8.24 5.83
N ASP A 46 -9.14 -8.88 6.75
CA ASP A 46 -9.34 -8.74 8.21
C ASP A 46 -8.77 -7.44 8.82
N GLY A 47 -8.28 -6.53 7.99
CA GLY A 47 -7.63 -5.29 8.41
C GLY A 47 -8.21 -4.07 7.70
N VAL A 48 -7.54 -2.95 7.93
CA VAL A 48 -7.96 -1.67 7.37
C VAL A 48 -7.06 -1.32 6.18
N LEU A 49 -7.69 -1.01 5.05
CA LEU A 49 -6.98 -0.54 3.86
C LEU A 49 -6.89 0.98 3.89
N TRP A 50 -5.68 1.50 3.78
CA TRP A 50 -5.41 2.93 3.70
C TRP A 50 -4.94 3.29 2.30
N GLU A 51 -5.51 4.37 1.76
CA GLU A 51 -5.16 4.92 0.46
C GLU A 51 -4.46 6.27 0.60
N ARG A 52 -3.47 6.50 -0.25
CA ARG A 52 -2.81 7.79 -0.40
C ARG A 52 -3.31 8.51 -1.64
N ALA A 53 -3.76 9.75 -1.46
CA ALA A 53 -4.12 10.66 -2.54
C ALA A 53 -2.93 10.90 -3.50
N GLU A 54 -3.22 11.08 -4.78
CA GLU A 54 -2.24 11.08 -5.87
C GLU A 54 -1.09 12.08 -5.72
N ARG A 55 -1.36 13.25 -5.11
CA ARG A 55 -0.34 14.27 -4.78
C ARG A 55 -0.20 14.52 -3.28
N GLY A 56 -0.83 13.70 -2.44
CA GLY A 56 -0.79 13.82 -0.99
C GLY A 56 0.43 13.15 -0.37
N ARG A 57 0.73 13.40 0.90
CA ARG A 57 1.69 12.59 1.70
C ARG A 57 1.02 11.86 2.87
N SER A 58 -0.29 12.04 3.00
CA SER A 58 -1.11 11.43 4.04
C SER A 58 -1.82 10.21 3.48
N TYR A 59 -1.99 9.22 4.33
CA TYR A 59 -2.88 8.09 4.09
C TYR A 59 -4.20 8.34 4.81
N ALA A 60 -5.31 7.95 4.20
CA ALA A 60 -6.62 7.95 4.81
C ALA A 60 -7.22 6.55 4.69
N GLU A 61 -8.04 6.17 5.67
CA GLU A 61 -8.80 4.93 5.62
C GLU A 61 -9.72 4.92 4.40
N ARG A 62 -9.62 3.86 3.60
CA ARG A 62 -10.51 3.57 2.49
C ARG A 62 -11.62 2.68 3.04
N GLY A 63 -12.71 3.31 3.48
CA GLY A 63 -13.92 2.66 3.99
C GLY A 63 -14.63 1.80 2.95
#